data_AF-A0A969MRZ9-F1
#
_entry.id   AF-A0A969MRZ9-F1
#
_cell.length_a   1.000
_cell.length_b   1.000
_cell.length_c   1.000
_cell.angle_alpha   90.00
_cell.angle_beta   90.00
_cell.angle_gamma   90.00
#
_symmetry.space_group_name_H-M   'P 1'
#
loop_
_entity.id
_entity.type
_entity.pdbx_description
1 polymer ?
#
loop_
_entity_poly.entity_id
_entity_poly.type
_entity_poly.pdbx_seq_one_letter_code
_entity_poly.pdbx_strand_id
1 'polypeptide(L)'
;MAYFKVKSVTNRLAKRDIFYNAVLEIEINAKFDHETHKLGAGRELVINAENLPLSVHKLRAKKLVEVIKISEDAYLKQAANKMNASKEPTKVATPVLVSSPFLKQMKKMMTMKQRNIKEEPKRVKKLTLFLF
;
A
#
# COMPACT_ATOMS: atom_id res chain seq x y z
N MET A 1 25.17 -20.81 -13.38
CA MET A 1 23.86 -20.32 -12.89
C MET A 1 22.77 -20.65 -13.90
N ALA A 2 21.52 -20.76 -13.46
CA ALA A 2 20.38 -20.98 -14.35
C ALA A 2 19.32 -19.89 -14.15
N TYR A 3 18.61 -19.58 -15.22
CA TYR A 3 17.56 -18.57 -15.23
C TYR A 3 16.22 -19.23 -15.48
N PHE A 4 15.25 -18.92 -14.61
CA PHE A 4 13.91 -19.49 -14.67
C PHE A 4 12.88 -18.39 -14.77
N LYS A 5 12.00 -18.52 -15.74
CA LYS A 5 10.79 -17.71 -15.87
C LYS A 5 9.64 -18.49 -15.24
N VAL A 6 9.09 -17.95 -14.16
CA VAL A 6 7.96 -18.51 -13.41
C VAL A 6 6.73 -17.68 -13.72
N LYS A 7 5.74 -18.28 -14.36
CA LYS A 7 4.47 -17.64 -14.71
C LYS A 7 3.36 -18.16 -13.82
N SER A 8 2.60 -17.27 -13.20
CA SER A 8 1.40 -17.65 -12.47
C SER A 8 0.25 -17.94 -13.43
N VAL A 9 -0.29 -19.15 -13.38
CA VAL A 9 -1.45 -19.56 -14.21
C VAL A 9 -2.75 -19.55 -13.41
N THR A 10 -2.75 -18.92 -12.24
CA THR A 10 -3.92 -18.90 -11.34
C THR A 10 -5.14 -18.21 -11.95
N ASN A 11 -4.95 -17.28 -12.90
CA ASN A 11 -6.05 -16.66 -13.65
C ASN A 11 -6.88 -17.63 -14.50
N ARG A 12 -6.34 -18.79 -14.87
CA ARG A 12 -7.02 -19.79 -15.71
C ARG A 12 -7.80 -20.83 -14.91
N LEU A 13 -7.74 -20.79 -13.58
CA LEU A 13 -8.35 -21.81 -12.73
C LEU A 13 -9.81 -21.47 -12.42
N ALA A 14 -10.74 -22.19 -13.06
CA ALA A 14 -12.19 -21.96 -12.97
C ALA A 14 -12.80 -22.07 -11.54
N LYS A 15 -12.10 -22.69 -10.59
CA LYS A 15 -12.62 -22.96 -9.22
C LYS A 15 -12.00 -22.10 -8.12
N ARG A 16 -11.13 -21.14 -8.45
CA ARG A 16 -10.47 -20.32 -7.43
C ARG A 16 -11.18 -18.99 -7.24
N ASP A 17 -11.42 -18.68 -5.99
CA ASP A 17 -11.96 -17.39 -5.58
C ASP A 17 -10.93 -16.28 -5.87
N ILE A 18 -11.35 -15.29 -6.65
CA ILE A 18 -10.47 -14.24 -7.22
C ILE A 18 -9.84 -13.41 -6.09
N PHE A 19 -10.51 -13.30 -4.95
CA PHE A 19 -10.07 -12.47 -3.83
C PHE A 19 -9.07 -13.16 -2.89
N TYR A 20 -9.16 -14.48 -2.74
CA TYR A 20 -8.39 -15.21 -1.71
C TYR A 20 -7.17 -15.96 -2.25
N ASN A 21 -7.09 -16.21 -3.56
CA ASN A 21 -6.01 -17.03 -4.16
C ASN A 21 -5.33 -16.38 -5.39
N ALA A 22 -5.46 -15.05 -5.53
CA ALA A 22 -4.84 -14.32 -6.63
C ALA A 22 -3.31 -14.16 -6.46
N VAL A 23 -2.80 -14.17 -5.23
CA VAL A 23 -1.37 -13.93 -4.97
C VAL A 23 -0.72 -15.22 -4.49
N LEU A 24 0.37 -15.60 -5.14
CA LEU A 24 1.24 -16.69 -4.72
C LEU A 24 2.48 -16.12 -4.05
N GLU A 25 2.89 -16.71 -2.94
CA GLU A 25 4.14 -16.36 -2.29
C GLU A 25 5.22 -17.37 -2.71
N ILE A 26 6.34 -16.85 -3.21
CA ILE A 26 7.48 -17.63 -3.66
C ILE A 26 8.64 -17.29 -2.74
N GLU A 27 9.01 -18.25 -1.91
CA GLU A 27 10.17 -18.17 -1.04
C GLU A 27 11.42 -18.63 -1.79
N ILE A 28 12.44 -17.79 -1.84
CA ILE A 28 13.72 -18.05 -2.47
C ILE A 28 14.77 -18.04 -1.36
N ASN A 29 15.33 -19.21 -1.10
CA ASN A 29 16.38 -19.38 -0.09
C ASN A 29 17.73 -19.39 -0.81
N ALA A 30 18.47 -18.29 -0.69
CA ALA A 30 19.81 -18.15 -1.24
C ALA A 30 20.83 -18.20 -0.10
N LYS A 31 21.28 -19.41 0.24
CA LYS A 31 22.25 -19.70 1.34
C LYS A 31 21.79 -19.16 2.71
N PHE A 32 22.06 -17.90 3.00
CA PHE A 32 21.72 -17.21 4.26
C PHE A 32 20.62 -16.16 4.11
N ASP A 33 20.27 -15.79 2.88
CA ASP A 33 19.23 -14.80 2.60
C ASP A 33 17.91 -15.51 2.26
N HIS A 34 16.84 -15.04 2.91
CA HIS A 34 15.48 -15.51 2.68
C HIS A 34 14.68 -14.39 2.05
N GLU A 35 14.37 -14.52 0.76
CA GLU A 35 13.55 -13.55 0.04
C GLU A 35 12.17 -14.12 -0.25
N THR A 36 11.12 -13.37 0.09
CA THR A 36 9.73 -13.74 -0.25
C THR A 36 9.20 -12.81 -1.34
N HIS A 37 8.90 -13.39 -2.50
CA HIS A 37 8.35 -12.67 -3.64
C HIS A 37 6.86 -12.95 -3.80
N LYS A 38 6.05 -11.90 -3.85
CA LYS A 38 4.60 -12.00 -4.10
C LYS A 38 4.31 -11.96 -5.60
N LEU A 39 3.85 -13.07 -6.15
CA LEU A 39 3.49 -13.22 -7.55
C LEU A 39 1.97 -13.17 -7.73
N GLY A 40 1.48 -12.07 -8.29
CA GLY A 40 0.07 -11.93 -8.65
C GLY A 40 -0.36 -12.84 -9.79
N ALA A 41 -1.66 -13.04 -9.92
CA ALA A 41 -2.24 -13.93 -10.92
C ALA A 41 -1.95 -13.45 -12.36
N GLY A 42 -1.53 -14.38 -13.23
CA GLY A 42 -1.14 -14.07 -14.61
C GLY A 42 0.19 -13.33 -14.77
N ARG A 43 0.83 -12.91 -13.67
CA ARG A 43 2.13 -12.24 -13.71
C ARG A 43 3.27 -13.25 -13.83
N GLU A 44 4.43 -12.71 -14.20
CA GLU A 44 5.64 -13.47 -14.45
C GLU A 44 6.76 -12.94 -13.54
N LEU A 45 7.49 -13.86 -12.92
CA LEU A 45 8.68 -13.61 -12.13
C LEU A 45 9.86 -14.28 -12.81
N VAL A 46 11.00 -13.62 -12.78
CA VAL A 46 12.24 -14.14 -13.34
C VAL A 46 13.20 -14.32 -12.19
N ILE A 47 13.67 -15.55 -12.03
CA ILE A 47 14.50 -15.95 -10.89
C ILE A 47 15.86 -16.37 -11.44
N ASN A 48 16.92 -15.88 -10.79
CA ASN A 48 18.27 -16.36 -10.96
C ASN A 48 18.59 -17.28 -9.79
N ALA A 49 18.78 -18.57 -10.04
CA ALA A 49 19.12 -19.54 -9.01
C ALA A 49 19.91 -20.70 -9.64
N GLU A 50 20.79 -21.34 -8.86
CA GLU A 50 21.47 -22.56 -9.31
C GLU A 50 20.46 -23.69 -9.53
N ASN A 51 19.55 -23.85 -8.56
CA ASN A 51 18.45 -24.80 -8.60
C ASN A 51 17.13 -24.09 -8.39
N LEU A 52 16.05 -24.66 -8.94
CA LEU A 52 14.73 -24.10 -8.77
C LEU A 52 14.31 -24.23 -7.28
N PRO A 53 13.81 -23.15 -6.64
CA PRO A 53 13.44 -23.20 -5.22
C PRO A 53 12.34 -24.23 -4.95
N LEU A 54 12.37 -24.84 -3.76
CA LEU A 54 11.40 -25.86 -3.36
C LEU A 54 9.96 -25.32 -3.35
N SER A 55 9.78 -24.04 -2.99
CA SER A 55 8.49 -23.33 -3.06
C SER A 55 7.89 -23.39 -4.48
N VAL A 56 8.70 -23.11 -5.50
CA VAL A 56 8.30 -23.16 -6.91
C VAL A 56 7.99 -24.59 -7.34
N HIS A 57 8.77 -25.58 -6.89
CA HIS A 57 8.46 -27.00 -7.14
C HIS A 57 7.09 -27.41 -6.57
N LYS A 58 6.79 -27.02 -5.33
CA LYS A 58 5.48 -27.26 -4.70
C LYS A 58 4.34 -26.60 -5.48
N LEU A 59 4.53 -25.35 -5.92
CA LEU A 59 3.54 -24.62 -6.72
C LEU A 59 3.33 -25.26 -8.10
N ARG A 60 4.41 -25.76 -8.72
CA ARG A 60 4.35 -26.46 -10.01
C ARG A 60 3.59 -27.78 -9.90
N ALA A 61 3.84 -28.56 -8.84
CA ALA A 61 3.10 -29.80 -8.58
C ALA A 61 1.59 -29.55 -8.42
N LYS A 62 1.23 -28.41 -7.83
CA LYS A 62 -0.17 -27.95 -7.69
C LYS A 62 -0.76 -27.31 -8.97
N LYS A 63 -0.01 -27.29 -10.08
CA LYS A 63 -0.38 -26.66 -11.37
C LYS A 63 -0.75 -25.17 -11.24
N LEU A 64 -0.12 -24.47 -10.30
CA LEU A 64 -0.38 -23.04 -10.06
C LEU A 64 0.59 -22.13 -10.83
N VAL A 65 1.74 -22.68 -11.20
CA VAL A 65 2.78 -21.98 -11.94
C VAL A 65 3.32 -22.82 -13.09
N GLU A 66 3.65 -22.14 -14.18
CA GLU A 66 4.44 -22.68 -15.29
C GLU A 66 5.88 -22.19 -15.14
N VAL A 67 6.84 -23.09 -15.33
CA VAL A 67 8.27 -22.79 -15.19
C VAL A 67 8.96 -23.08 -16.51
N ILE A 68 9.64 -22.08 -17.05
CA ILE A 68 10.37 -22.16 -18.32
C ILE A 68 11.83 -21.78 -18.03
N LYS A 69 12.78 -22.62 -18.44
CA LYS A 69 14.19 -22.28 -18.39
C LYS A 69 14.51 -21.32 -19.53
N ILE A 70 15.16 -20.20 -19.23
CA ILE A 70 15.50 -19.17 -20.22
C ILE A 70 17.02 -19.04 -20.35
N SER A 71 17.48 -18.52 -21.50
CA SER A 71 18.89 -18.19 -21.71
C SER A 71 19.28 -16.91 -20.96
N GLU A 72 20.59 -16.72 -20.76
CA GLU A 72 21.15 -15.54 -20.11
C GLU A 72 20.81 -14.24 -20.86
N ASP A 73 20.89 -14.25 -22.19
CA ASP A 73 20.52 -13.08 -23.00
C ASP A 73 19.07 -12.63 -22.78
N ALA A 74 18.16 -13.59 -22.63
CA ALA A 74 16.75 -13.30 -22.37
C ALA A 74 16.54 -12.70 -20.97
N TYR A 75 17.32 -13.16 -19.99
CA TYR A 75 17.32 -12.61 -18.64
C TYR A 75 17.80 -11.16 -18.63
N LEU A 76 18.93 -10.87 -19.28
CA LEU A 76 19.51 -9.53 -19.33
C LEU A 76 18.58 -8.51 -20.00
N LYS A 77 17.92 -8.89 -21.10
CA LYS A 77 16.92 -8.05 -21.76
C LYS A 77 15.75 -7.68 -20.83
N GLN A 78 15.29 -8.62 -20.01
CA GLN A 78 14.20 -8.36 -19.06
C GLN A 78 14.65 -7.54 -17.85
N ALA A 79 15.89 -7.72 -17.39
CA ALA A 79 16.48 -6.91 -16.32
C ALA A 79 16.65 -5.44 -16.76
N ALA A 80 17.16 -5.21 -17.98
CA ALA A 80 17.32 -3.87 -18.54
C ALA A 80 15.98 -3.12 -18.67
N ASN A 81 14.93 -3.81 -19.10
CA ASN A 81 13.59 -3.20 -19.22
C ASN A 81 13.00 -2.77 -17.86
N LYS A 82 13.29 -3.50 -16.77
CA LYS A 82 12.83 -3.12 -15.43
C LYS A 82 13.54 -1.86 -14.90
N MET A 83 14.81 -1.66 -15.23
CA MET A 83 15.55 -0.47 -14.82
C MET A 83 15.03 0.81 -15.51
N ASN A 84 14.52 0.69 -16.74
CA ASN A 84 13.97 1.81 -17.49
C ASN A 84 12.51 2.13 -17.10
N ALA A 85 11.74 1.14 -16.63
CA ALA A 85 10.36 1.33 -16.17
C ALA A 85 10.22 2.07 -14.83
N SER A 86 11.32 2.26 -14.08
CA SER A 86 11.33 3.01 -12.81
C SER A 86 11.40 4.53 -12.99
N LYS A 87 11.39 5.04 -14.22
CA LYS A 87 11.46 6.48 -14.53
C LYS A 87 10.15 7.06 -15.06
N GLU A 88 9.00 6.51 -14.67
CA GLU A 88 7.75 7.26 -14.81
C GLU A 88 7.58 8.20 -13.60
N PRO A 89 7.44 9.52 -13.83
CA PRO A 89 7.27 10.47 -12.75
C PRO A 89 5.93 10.20 -12.07
N THR A 90 5.98 9.89 -10.78
CA THR A 90 4.86 10.03 -9.86
C THR A 90 4.30 11.45 -9.98
N LYS A 91 3.28 11.65 -10.83
CA LYS A 91 2.40 12.81 -10.71
C LYS A 91 1.76 12.68 -9.34
N VAL A 92 2.28 13.45 -8.40
CA VAL A 92 1.74 13.63 -7.05
C VAL A 92 0.27 14.00 -7.21
N ALA A 93 -0.60 13.01 -7.01
CA ALA A 93 -2.01 13.25 -6.83
C ALA A 93 -2.14 14.07 -5.55
N THR A 94 -2.55 15.31 -5.72
CA THR A 94 -3.05 16.19 -4.67
C THR A 94 -3.99 15.40 -3.75
N PRO A 95 -3.80 15.43 -2.42
CA PRO A 95 -4.77 14.84 -1.52
C PRO A 95 -6.06 15.66 -1.61
N VAL A 96 -7.07 15.08 -2.26
CA VAL A 96 -8.46 15.55 -2.17
C VAL A 96 -8.89 15.31 -0.73
N LEU A 97 -8.81 16.35 0.09
CA LEU A 97 -9.36 16.43 1.44
C LEU A 97 -10.86 16.16 1.37
N VAL A 98 -11.24 14.92 1.66
CA VAL A 98 -12.62 14.53 1.94
C VAL A 98 -13.08 15.35 3.13
N SER A 99 -13.96 16.32 2.85
CA SER A 99 -14.62 17.14 3.86
C SER A 99 -15.56 16.28 4.68
N SER A 100 -15.05 15.70 5.76
CA SER A 100 -15.88 15.07 6.79
C SER A 100 -16.81 16.13 7.42
N PRO A 101 -18.13 15.87 7.55
CA PRO A 101 -19.09 16.81 8.15
C PRO A 101 -18.85 17.09 9.65
N PHE A 102 -17.93 16.35 10.28
CA PHE A 102 -17.60 16.46 11.70
C PHE A 102 -16.84 17.77 12.05
N LEU A 103 -15.98 18.25 11.16
CA LEU A 103 -15.13 19.44 11.42
C LEU A 103 -15.88 20.79 11.34
N LYS A 104 -17.09 20.84 10.76
CA LYS A 104 -17.92 22.05 10.73
C LYS A 104 -18.62 22.33 12.07
N GLN A 105 -18.85 21.32 12.91
CA GLN A 105 -19.49 21.53 14.22
C GLN A 105 -18.52 22.11 15.26
N MET A 106 -17.25 21.69 15.29
CA MET A 106 -16.28 22.21 16.27
C MET A 106 -15.95 23.71 16.07
N LYS A 107 -15.91 24.19 14.82
CA LYS A 107 -15.68 25.62 14.54
C LYS A 107 -16.85 26.52 14.97
N LYS A 108 -18.07 25.98 15.04
CA LYS A 108 -19.25 26.72 15.52
C LYS A 108 -19.30 26.82 17.05
N MET A 109 -18.75 25.84 17.77
CA MET A 109 -18.64 25.90 19.23
C MET A 109 -17.53 26.84 19.74
N MET A 110 -16.41 26.96 19.02
CA MET A 110 -15.33 27.88 19.44
C MET A 110 -15.65 29.37 19.19
N THR A 111 -16.53 29.69 18.25
CA THR A 111 -16.95 31.08 17.99
C THR A 111 -18.06 31.57 18.93
N MET A 112 -18.76 30.67 19.63
CA MET A 112 -19.76 31.06 20.65
C MET A 112 -19.15 31.39 22.02
N LYS A 113 -17.96 30.87 22.36
CA LYS A 113 -17.33 31.16 23.66
C LYS A 113 -16.57 32.49 23.72
N GLN A 114 -16.31 33.12 22.57
CA GLN A 114 -15.53 34.37 22.49
C GLN A 114 -16.39 35.64 22.30
N ARG A 115 -17.72 35.52 22.20
CA ARG A 115 -18.64 36.67 22.12
C ARG A 115 -19.32 37.02 23.44
N ASN A 116 -18.76 36.62 24.59
CA ASN A 116 -19.34 36.92 25.91
C ASN A 116 -18.38 37.67 26.85
N ILE A 117 -17.40 38.39 26.29
CA ILE A 117 -16.40 39.17 27.06
C ILE A 117 -16.41 40.67 26.69
N LYS A 118 -17.37 41.15 25.90
CA LYS A 118 -17.55 42.59 25.66
C LYS A 118 -19.03 42.93 25.83
N GLU A 119 -19.28 44.05 26.52
CA GLU A 119 -20.56 44.68 26.90
C GLU A 119 -21.01 44.32 28.34
N GLU A 120 -20.52 44.99 29.39
CA GLU A 120 -20.89 46.34 29.92
C GLU A 120 -21.83 46.22 31.15
N PRO A 121 -22.08 47.24 32.01
CA PRO A 121 -21.37 48.49 32.28
C PRO A 121 -21.18 48.79 33.79
N LYS A 122 -20.42 49.85 34.09
CA LYS A 122 -20.45 50.60 35.35
C LYS A 122 -21.88 51.02 35.70
N ARG A 123 -22.36 50.72 36.92
CA ARG A 123 -23.42 51.52 37.56
C ARG A 123 -23.15 51.71 39.05
N VAL A 124 -22.84 52.97 39.35
CA VAL A 124 -22.81 53.60 40.67
C VAL A 124 -24.18 53.43 41.34
N LYS A 125 -24.20 53.04 42.61
CA LYS A 125 -25.26 53.44 43.54
C LYS A 125 -24.62 54.01 44.80
N LYS A 126 -24.73 55.32 44.89
CA LYS A 126 -24.52 56.17 46.06
C LYS A 126 -25.92 56.38 46.67
N LEU A 127 -26.10 56.15 47.96
CA LEU A 127 -27.12 56.73 48.88
C LEU A 127 -26.80 56.14 50.27
N THR A 128 -26.13 56.87 51.17
CA THR A 128 -26.70 57.59 52.36
C THR A 128 -27.57 56.65 53.24
N LEU A 129 -27.48 56.55 54.56
CA LEU A 129 -27.01 57.35 55.70
C LEU A 129 -27.06 56.32 56.89
N PHE A 130 -26.21 56.33 57.90
CA PHE A 130 -26.44 57.03 59.17
C PHE A 130 -25.18 56.91 60.04
N LEU A 131 -24.69 58.05 60.55
CA LEU A 131 -23.97 58.13 61.82
C LEU A 131 -25.01 57.97 62.94
N PHE A 132 -24.73 57.13 63.93
CA PHE A 132 -24.60 57.47 65.36
C PHE A 132 -24.26 56.20 66.15
#